data_AF-A0A3C0TVC9-F1
#
_entry.id   AF-A0A3C0TVC9-F1
#
_cell.length_a   1.000
_cell.length_b   1.000
_cell.length_c   1.000
_cell.angle_alpha   90.00
_cell.angle_beta   90.00
_cell.angle_gamma   90.00
#
_symmetry.space_group_name_H-M   'P 1'
#
loop_
_entity.id
_entity.type
_entity.pdbx_description
1 polymer ?
#
loop_
_entity_poly.entity_id
_entity_poly.type
_entity_poly.pdbx_seq_one_letter_code
_entity_poly.pdbx_strand_id
1 'polypeptide(L)'
;ILRAMEVHAVEAVATAASREAANGKEFIQAVSREIGIDIRIISGADEGRFSALGVLAGNPKARGLAGDLGGGSIELVSLKDGAPGKSVTLPLGPLKMKKSLFRQMEQQIDERLGAEGWLKDFAGETLYAVGGSWRALAQAHMFQKKHPIRVIHEYAIEASEALRFTRELFLTPQAELDKTPGLSSRRSATAAPAAAVLNRLVRETGVRRVVFSAYGLREGLLFTRLPEDLQAQDPLVTACEEKSGRLGRFPDHAEEITSWTSALFENESVSSARLRHCASLLSDIGWRVHPDHRADQCLMEVLHSPLAGVSHRGRALLALAVYFRYRAEPAEGLV
;
A
#
# COMPACT_ATOMS: atom_id res chain seq x y z
N ILE A 1 14.60 19.56 8.83
CA ILE A 1 13.63 19.15 7.80
C ILE A 1 12.26 19.78 8.05
N LEU A 2 11.53 19.44 9.12
CA LEU A 2 10.18 20.00 9.39
C LEU A 2 10.11 21.53 9.29
N ARG A 3 11.04 22.26 9.93
CA ARG A 3 11.14 23.73 9.82
C ARG A 3 11.44 24.21 8.40
N ALA A 4 12.32 23.52 7.68
CA ALA A 4 12.70 23.88 6.32
C ALA A 4 11.59 23.61 5.30
N MET A 5 10.66 22.72 5.62
CA MET A 5 9.45 22.44 4.85
C MET A 5 8.24 23.25 5.32
N GLU A 6 8.43 24.17 6.28
CA GLU A 6 7.36 25.02 6.84
C GLU A 6 6.15 24.21 7.38
N VAL A 7 6.42 23.06 7.99
CA VAL A 7 5.37 22.20 8.55
C VAL A 7 4.85 22.80 9.85
N HIS A 8 3.58 23.22 9.85
CA HIS A 8 2.91 23.83 11.01
C HIS A 8 2.20 22.83 11.93
N ALA A 9 1.87 21.64 11.43
CA ALA A 9 1.17 20.60 12.19
C ALA A 9 1.96 19.29 12.14
N VAL A 10 2.28 18.75 13.32
CA VAL A 10 3.07 17.52 13.47
C VAL A 10 2.33 16.56 14.37
N GLU A 11 2.18 15.33 13.91
CA GLU A 11 1.68 14.21 14.68
C GLU A 11 2.80 13.20 14.89
N ALA A 12 3.06 12.82 16.14
CA ALA A 12 4.06 11.83 16.47
C ALA A 12 3.46 10.75 17.38
N VAL A 13 3.66 9.50 16.98
CA VAL A 13 3.19 8.34 17.72
C VAL A 13 4.30 7.32 17.88
N ALA A 14 4.28 6.59 18.99
CA ALA A 14 5.16 5.47 19.28
C ALA A 14 4.34 4.20 19.52
N THR A 15 4.86 3.05 19.09
CA THR A 15 4.10 1.79 19.03
C THR A 15 4.68 0.71 19.93
N ALA A 16 4.54 -0.57 19.55
CA ALA A 16 4.83 -1.74 20.37
C ALA A 16 6.14 -1.68 21.17
N ALA A 17 7.26 -1.26 20.56
CA ALA A 17 8.55 -1.24 21.23
C ALA A 17 8.57 -0.28 22.45
N SER A 18 8.02 0.92 22.30
CA SER A 18 7.94 1.90 23.40
C SER A 18 6.83 1.57 24.39
N ARG A 19 5.76 0.91 23.94
CA ARG A 19 4.65 0.48 24.80
C ARG A 19 5.06 -0.65 25.76
N GLU A 20 5.93 -1.54 25.32
CA GLU A 20 6.34 -2.74 26.08
C GLU A 20 7.61 -2.54 26.91
N ALA A 21 8.46 -1.58 26.54
CA ALA A 21 9.68 -1.30 27.28
C ALA A 21 9.37 -0.80 28.70
N ALA A 22 10.05 -1.35 29.71
CA ALA A 22 9.87 -0.98 31.12
C ALA A 22 10.11 0.53 31.35
N ASN A 23 11.08 1.11 30.64
CA ASN A 23 11.41 2.54 30.66
C ASN A 23 10.82 3.32 29.46
N GLY A 24 9.84 2.75 28.75
CA GLY A 24 9.33 3.31 27.50
C GLY A 24 8.69 4.68 27.67
N LYS A 25 7.91 4.89 28.74
CA LYS A 25 7.31 6.20 29.06
C LYS A 25 8.36 7.27 29.34
N GLU A 26 9.38 6.92 30.12
CA GLU A 26 10.49 7.83 30.48
C GLU A 26 11.29 8.23 29.23
N PHE A 27 11.58 7.25 28.36
CA PHE A 27 12.23 7.50 27.07
C PHE A 27 11.42 8.46 26.21
N ILE A 28 10.11 8.21 26.03
CA ILE A 28 9.25 9.06 25.21
C ILE A 28 9.11 10.48 25.78
N GLN A 29 8.99 10.62 27.10
CA GLN A 29 8.97 11.93 27.76
C GLN A 29 10.29 12.68 27.60
N ALA A 30 11.43 12.00 27.69
CA ALA A 30 12.74 12.61 27.47
C ALA A 30 12.88 13.11 26.02
N VAL A 31 12.54 12.26 25.04
CA VAL A 31 12.59 12.64 23.62
C VAL A 31 11.63 13.77 23.30
N SER A 32 10.39 13.73 23.81
CA SER A 32 9.38 14.77 23.54
C SER A 32 9.83 16.15 24.04
N ARG A 33 10.47 16.20 25.22
CA ARG A 33 11.07 17.44 25.77
C ARG A 33 12.22 17.95 24.92
N GLU A 34 13.10 17.05 24.47
CA GLU A 34 14.27 17.40 23.68
C GLU A 34 13.90 17.99 22.31
N ILE A 35 12.94 17.37 21.62
CA ILE A 35 12.57 17.78 20.26
C ILE A 35 11.41 18.78 20.20
N GLY A 36 10.74 19.02 21.34
CA GLY A 36 9.58 19.91 21.45
C GLY A 36 8.34 19.42 20.69
N ILE A 37 8.18 18.10 20.54
CA ILE A 37 7.05 17.46 19.86
C ILE A 37 6.42 16.48 20.85
N ASP A 38 5.11 16.57 21.05
CA ASP A 38 4.38 15.60 21.86
C ASP A 38 4.28 14.25 21.14
N ILE A 39 4.85 13.20 21.74
CA ILE A 39 4.82 11.85 21.19
C ILE A 39 3.87 10.99 22.02
N ARG A 40 2.82 10.48 21.38
CA ARG A 40 1.81 9.64 22.02
C ARG A 40 2.14 8.17 21.86
N ILE A 41 2.20 7.41 22.95
CA ILE A 41 2.26 5.95 22.87
C ILE A 41 0.86 5.43 22.59
N ILE A 42 0.65 4.80 21.43
CA ILE A 42 -0.66 4.29 21.02
C ILE A 42 -0.84 2.82 21.37
N SER A 43 -2.09 2.41 21.58
CA SER A 43 -2.44 1.00 21.82
C SER A 43 -2.27 0.17 20.54
N GLY A 44 -2.20 -1.17 20.67
CA GLY A 44 -2.20 -2.05 19.50
C GLY A 44 -3.51 -1.97 18.69
N ALA A 45 -4.63 -1.73 19.36
CA ALA A 45 -5.93 -1.51 18.72
C ALA A 45 -5.93 -0.21 17.89
N ASP A 46 -5.37 0.88 18.42
CA ASP A 46 -5.22 2.13 17.68
C ASP A 46 -4.27 1.99 16.50
N GLU A 47 -3.13 1.29 16.70
CA GLU A 47 -2.17 0.98 15.64
C GLU A 47 -2.86 0.23 14.49
N GLY A 48 -3.60 -0.83 14.79
CA GLY A 48 -4.40 -1.55 13.81
C GLY A 48 -5.46 -0.68 13.13
N ARG A 49 -6.21 0.12 13.91
CA ARG A 49 -7.26 1.01 13.39
C ARG A 49 -6.69 2.04 12.42
N PHE A 50 -5.59 2.70 12.78
CA PHE A 50 -4.93 3.67 11.90
C PHE A 50 -4.36 2.98 10.66
N SER A 51 -3.75 1.80 10.77
CA SER A 51 -3.28 1.08 9.58
C SER A 51 -4.42 0.66 8.65
N ALA A 52 -5.56 0.24 9.19
CA ALA A 52 -6.78 -0.04 8.42
C ALA A 52 -7.32 1.22 7.71
N LEU A 53 -7.34 2.37 8.40
CA LEU A 53 -7.71 3.65 7.79
C LEU A 53 -6.71 4.09 6.73
N GLY A 54 -5.42 3.78 6.89
CA GLY A 54 -4.42 4.00 5.85
C GLY A 54 -4.71 3.19 4.59
N VAL A 55 -5.11 1.92 4.74
CA VAL A 55 -5.58 1.10 3.60
C VAL A 55 -6.79 1.74 2.93
N LEU A 56 -7.77 2.22 3.70
CA LEU A 56 -8.97 2.87 3.16
C LEU A 56 -8.66 4.21 2.47
N ALA A 57 -7.72 4.99 2.99
CA ALA A 57 -7.25 6.23 2.36
C ALA A 57 -6.58 5.94 1.00
N GLY A 58 -5.83 4.83 0.90
CA GLY A 58 -5.22 4.37 -0.35
C GLY A 58 -6.21 3.65 -1.29
N ASN A 59 -7.25 3.03 -0.73
CA ASN A 59 -8.26 2.27 -1.47
C ASN A 59 -9.61 2.35 -0.74
N PRO A 60 -10.44 3.36 -1.05
CA PRO A 60 -11.71 3.59 -0.34
C PRO A 60 -12.73 2.45 -0.50
N LYS A 61 -12.54 1.59 -1.50
CA LYS A 61 -13.40 0.44 -1.80
C LYS A 61 -12.86 -0.86 -1.20
N ALA A 62 -11.83 -0.78 -0.35
CA ALA A 62 -11.23 -1.96 0.26
C ALA A 62 -12.23 -2.72 1.16
N ARG A 63 -12.35 -4.02 0.93
CA ARG A 63 -13.21 -4.94 1.70
C ARG A 63 -12.46 -6.26 1.91
N GLY A 64 -12.45 -6.75 3.14
CA GLY A 64 -11.71 -7.95 3.53
C GLY A 64 -10.96 -7.76 4.85
N LEU A 65 -9.70 -8.16 4.91
CA LEU A 65 -8.87 -8.10 6.12
C LEU A 65 -7.64 -7.22 5.86
N ALA A 66 -7.38 -6.22 6.69
CA ALA A 66 -6.10 -5.53 6.74
C ALA A 66 -5.18 -6.23 7.75
N GLY A 67 -3.91 -6.39 7.39
CA GLY A 67 -2.89 -6.87 8.31
C GLY A 67 -1.66 -5.97 8.25
N ASP A 68 -1.23 -5.41 9.38
CA ASP A 68 0.03 -4.66 9.47
C ASP A 68 1.08 -5.46 10.20
N LEU A 69 2.11 -5.91 9.47
CA LEU A 69 3.24 -6.62 10.07
C LEU A 69 4.31 -5.61 10.51
N GLY A 70 4.20 -5.23 11.78
CA GLY A 70 5.24 -4.51 12.53
C GLY A 70 6.43 -5.40 12.88
N GLY A 71 7.43 -4.83 13.56
CA GLY A 71 8.60 -5.58 14.03
C GLY A 71 8.29 -6.49 15.22
N GLY A 72 7.40 -6.05 16.11
CA GLY A 72 7.08 -6.75 17.36
C GLY A 72 5.72 -7.46 17.38
N SER A 73 4.79 -7.04 16.53
CA SER A 73 3.42 -7.54 16.48
C SER A 73 2.90 -7.57 15.04
N ILE A 74 1.73 -8.17 14.89
CA ILE A 74 0.85 -7.98 13.74
C ILE A 74 -0.50 -7.48 14.24
N GLU A 75 -1.04 -6.48 13.56
CA GLU A 75 -2.38 -5.96 13.80
C GLU A 75 -3.29 -6.42 12.65
N LEU A 76 -4.35 -7.14 12.97
CA LEU A 76 -5.34 -7.63 12.00
C LEU A 76 -6.66 -6.91 12.23
N VAL A 77 -7.24 -6.33 11.18
CA VAL A 77 -8.45 -5.52 11.27
C VAL A 77 -9.36 -5.80 10.09
N SER A 78 -10.61 -6.16 10.37
CA SER A 78 -11.64 -6.31 9.34
C SER A 78 -11.95 -4.97 8.65
N LEU A 79 -12.16 -5.01 7.34
CA LEU A 79 -12.58 -3.88 6.52
C LEU A 79 -13.94 -4.21 5.92
N LYS A 80 -14.96 -3.45 6.31
CA LYS A 80 -16.33 -3.60 5.81
C LYS A 80 -16.98 -2.23 5.67
N ASP A 81 -17.69 -2.03 4.56
CA ASP A 81 -18.51 -0.83 4.32
C ASP A 81 -17.72 0.49 4.49
N GLY A 82 -16.46 0.51 4.05
CA GLY A 82 -15.59 1.69 4.13
C GLY A 82 -15.06 2.02 5.52
N ALA A 83 -15.20 1.11 6.50
CA ALA A 83 -14.77 1.33 7.88
C ALA A 83 -13.96 0.16 8.46
N PRO A 84 -13.03 0.44 9.40
CA PRO A 84 -12.42 -0.59 10.24
C PRO A 84 -13.44 -1.21 11.20
N GLY A 85 -13.44 -2.53 11.31
CA GLY A 85 -14.32 -3.28 12.22
C GLY A 85 -13.55 -3.97 13.34
N LYS A 86 -13.91 -5.24 13.60
CA LYS A 86 -13.22 -6.11 14.57
C LYS A 86 -11.72 -6.16 14.31
N SER A 87 -10.94 -6.11 15.39
CA SER A 87 -9.48 -6.08 15.35
C SER A 87 -8.83 -6.95 16.41
N VAL A 88 -7.62 -7.44 16.15
CA VAL A 88 -6.75 -8.09 17.13
C VAL A 88 -5.29 -7.70 16.91
N THR A 89 -4.52 -7.62 17.99
CA THR A 89 -3.06 -7.48 17.96
C THR A 89 -2.42 -8.75 18.48
N LEU A 90 -1.57 -9.38 17.67
CA LEU A 90 -0.88 -10.62 18.03
C LEU A 90 0.63 -10.39 18.09
N PRO A 91 1.36 -10.99 19.06
CA PRO A 91 2.80 -10.81 19.21
C PRO A 91 3.62 -11.64 18.20
N LEU A 92 3.25 -11.57 16.91
CA LEU A 92 3.80 -12.34 15.79
C LEU A 92 4.78 -11.52 14.93
N GLY A 93 5.37 -10.45 15.46
CA GLY A 93 6.36 -9.67 14.72
C GLY A 93 7.66 -10.45 14.48
N PRO A 94 8.32 -10.29 13.32
CA PRO A 94 9.50 -11.06 12.95
C PRO A 94 10.72 -10.80 13.84
N LEU A 95 10.78 -9.68 14.58
CA LEU A 95 11.86 -9.42 15.54
C LEU A 95 11.66 -10.15 16.87
N LYS A 96 10.43 -10.56 17.20
CA LYS A 96 10.15 -11.36 18.42
C LYS A 96 10.24 -12.86 18.16
N MET A 97 10.22 -13.28 16.91
CA MET A 97 10.38 -14.67 16.55
C MET A 97 11.84 -15.08 16.74
N LYS A 98 12.10 -15.92 17.74
CA LYS A 98 13.41 -16.53 17.92
C LYS A 98 13.73 -17.39 16.69
N LYS A 99 14.99 -17.37 16.25
CA LYS A 99 15.49 -18.37 15.28
C LYS A 99 15.22 -19.76 15.87
N SER A 100 14.23 -20.42 15.33
CA SER A 100 13.74 -21.74 15.72
C SER A 100 13.52 -22.54 14.45
N LEU A 101 13.33 -23.86 14.58
CA LEU A 101 13.00 -24.68 13.42
C LEU A 101 11.70 -24.17 12.78
N PHE A 102 11.64 -24.19 11.45
CA PHE A 102 10.49 -23.68 10.69
C PHE A 102 9.15 -24.16 11.25
N ARG A 103 9.04 -25.47 11.50
CA ARG A 103 7.82 -26.09 12.02
C ARG A 103 7.40 -25.55 13.39
N GLN A 104 8.34 -25.21 14.26
CA GLN A 104 8.02 -24.63 15.57
C GLN A 104 7.45 -23.21 15.41
N MET A 105 8.01 -22.43 14.46
CA MET A 105 7.50 -21.11 14.12
C MET A 105 6.10 -21.19 13.53
N GLU A 106 5.86 -22.11 12.58
CA GLU A 106 4.54 -22.33 11.99
C GLU A 106 3.51 -22.69 13.06
N GLN A 107 3.84 -23.63 13.96
CA GLN A 107 2.94 -24.03 15.04
C GLN A 107 2.58 -22.86 15.97
N GLN A 108 3.56 -22.04 16.36
CA GLN A 108 3.32 -20.86 17.19
C GLN A 108 2.43 -19.82 16.49
N ILE A 109 2.57 -19.69 15.16
CA ILE A 109 1.73 -18.80 14.37
C ILE A 109 0.30 -19.36 14.29
N ASP A 110 0.16 -20.65 13.99
CA ASP A 110 -1.13 -21.34 13.86
C ASP A 110 -1.93 -21.30 15.17
N GLU A 111 -1.29 -21.54 16.32
CA GLU A 111 -1.94 -21.49 17.63
C GLU A 111 -2.52 -20.10 17.91
N ARG A 112 -1.77 -19.04 17.60
CA ARG A 112 -2.20 -17.66 17.85
C ARG A 112 -3.24 -17.16 16.86
N LEU A 113 -3.13 -17.53 15.59
CA LEU A 113 -4.12 -17.18 14.58
C LEU A 113 -5.41 -18.00 14.77
N GLY A 114 -5.31 -19.30 15.07
CA GLY A 114 -6.44 -20.20 15.26
C GLY A 114 -7.27 -19.90 16.51
N ALA A 115 -6.70 -19.23 17.51
CA ALA A 115 -7.44 -18.66 18.64
C ALA A 115 -8.43 -17.55 18.20
N GLU A 116 -8.18 -16.91 17.06
CA GLU A 116 -8.99 -15.86 16.48
C GLU A 116 -9.97 -16.40 15.43
N GLY A 117 -10.96 -17.19 15.88
CA GLY A 117 -11.84 -17.94 14.97
C GLY A 117 -12.60 -17.12 13.91
N TRP A 118 -12.77 -15.81 14.13
CA TRP A 118 -13.38 -14.87 13.18
C TRP A 118 -12.52 -14.60 11.94
N LEU A 119 -11.24 -14.96 11.94
CA LEU A 119 -10.37 -14.82 10.77
C LEU A 119 -10.82 -15.70 9.59
N LYS A 120 -11.56 -16.78 9.87
CA LYS A 120 -12.12 -17.68 8.84
C LYS A 120 -13.27 -17.07 8.06
N ASP A 121 -13.89 -16.00 8.58
CA ASP A 121 -14.98 -15.28 7.91
C ASP A 121 -14.51 -14.53 6.65
N PHE A 122 -13.19 -14.44 6.42
CA PHE A 122 -12.57 -13.80 5.25
C PHE A 122 -12.23 -14.78 4.13
N ALA A 123 -12.73 -16.02 4.17
CA ALA A 123 -12.54 -16.98 3.09
C ALA A 123 -13.05 -16.39 1.75
N GLY A 124 -12.22 -16.41 0.72
CA GLY A 124 -12.54 -15.83 -0.59
C GLY A 124 -12.40 -14.31 -0.70
N GLU A 125 -12.18 -13.60 0.41
CA GLU A 125 -12.00 -12.14 0.44
C GLU A 125 -10.53 -11.74 0.14
N THR A 126 -10.21 -10.46 0.32
CA THR A 126 -8.86 -9.90 0.08
C THR A 126 -8.13 -9.62 1.40
N LEU A 127 -6.86 -10.01 1.47
CA LEU A 127 -5.94 -9.56 2.52
C LEU A 127 -5.17 -8.32 2.03
N TYR A 128 -5.24 -7.22 2.76
CA TYR A 128 -4.44 -6.02 2.54
C TYR A 128 -3.20 -6.06 3.43
N ALA A 129 -2.06 -6.39 2.84
CA ALA A 129 -0.77 -6.57 3.51
C ALA A 129 -0.03 -5.23 3.65
N VAL A 130 0.00 -4.72 4.88
CA VAL A 130 0.68 -3.50 5.32
C VAL A 130 1.98 -3.87 6.04
N GLY A 131 2.90 -2.90 6.15
CA GLY A 131 4.10 -3.04 6.96
C GLY A 131 5.36 -3.28 6.13
N GLY A 132 6.48 -2.75 6.64
CA GLY A 132 7.72 -2.69 5.88
C GLY A 132 8.30 -4.07 5.50
N SER A 133 8.02 -5.12 6.28
CA SER A 133 8.50 -6.47 5.99
C SER A 133 7.76 -7.08 4.80
N TRP A 134 6.43 -6.97 4.77
CA TRP A 134 5.62 -7.46 3.65
C TRP A 134 5.80 -6.64 2.37
N ARG A 135 6.03 -5.34 2.48
CA ARG A 135 6.44 -4.51 1.32
C ARG A 135 7.76 -5.00 0.72
N ALA A 136 8.71 -5.42 1.54
CA ALA A 136 9.97 -5.98 1.07
C ALA A 136 9.75 -7.32 0.33
N LEU A 137 8.85 -8.18 0.84
CA LEU A 137 8.43 -9.41 0.16
C LEU A 137 7.79 -9.12 -1.21
N ALA A 138 6.93 -8.10 -1.29
CA ALA A 138 6.32 -7.67 -2.55
C ALA A 138 7.38 -7.22 -3.57
N GLN A 139 8.37 -6.43 -3.14
CA GLN A 139 9.47 -6.00 -4.00
C GLN A 139 10.28 -7.19 -4.53
N ALA A 140 10.63 -8.15 -3.66
CA ALA A 140 11.32 -9.37 -4.06
C ALA A 140 10.50 -10.17 -5.09
N HIS A 141 9.20 -10.33 -4.85
CA HIS A 141 8.32 -11.05 -5.78
C HIS A 141 8.19 -10.34 -7.13
N MET A 142 8.01 -9.01 -7.14
CA MET A 142 8.00 -8.21 -8.37
C MET A 142 9.30 -8.37 -9.15
N PHE A 143 10.44 -8.41 -8.47
CA PHE A 143 11.73 -8.61 -9.11
C PHE A 143 11.81 -10.00 -9.75
N GLN A 144 11.49 -11.05 -9.00
CA GLN A 144 11.45 -12.45 -9.49
C GLN A 144 10.54 -12.60 -10.71
N LYS A 145 9.37 -11.95 -10.71
CA LYS A 145 8.39 -12.01 -11.80
C LYS A 145 8.61 -11.01 -12.93
N LYS A 146 9.65 -10.18 -12.84
CA LYS A 146 9.90 -9.07 -13.77
C LYS A 146 8.64 -8.20 -13.98
N HIS A 147 7.90 -7.95 -12.90
CA HIS A 147 6.65 -7.20 -12.95
C HIS A 147 6.91 -5.78 -13.49
N PRO A 148 6.17 -5.31 -14.53
CA PRO A 148 6.54 -4.10 -15.28
C PRO A 148 6.34 -2.81 -14.46
N ILE A 149 5.42 -2.81 -13.49
CA ILE A 149 5.11 -1.63 -12.68
C ILE A 149 5.83 -1.74 -11.33
N ARG A 150 6.89 -0.98 -11.13
CA ARG A 150 7.72 -1.02 -9.91
C ARG A 150 7.13 -0.19 -8.76
N VAL A 151 5.83 -0.28 -8.53
CA VAL A 151 5.09 0.41 -7.45
C VAL A 151 4.50 -0.64 -6.51
N ILE A 152 4.70 -0.52 -5.20
CA ILE A 152 4.23 -1.52 -4.22
C ILE A 152 2.73 -1.45 -4.00
N HIS A 153 2.20 -0.22 -3.89
CA HIS A 153 0.80 0.00 -3.57
C HIS A 153 -0.11 -0.61 -4.65
N GLU A 154 -1.12 -1.35 -4.22
CA GLU A 154 -2.07 -2.06 -5.10
C GLU A 154 -1.44 -3.16 -5.95
N TYR A 155 -0.22 -3.60 -5.61
CA TYR A 155 0.31 -4.85 -6.14
C TYR A 155 -0.46 -6.03 -5.55
N ALA A 156 -1.04 -6.85 -6.42
CA ALA A 156 -1.88 -7.95 -6.03
C ALA A 156 -1.32 -9.28 -6.54
N ILE A 157 -1.41 -10.31 -5.71
CA ILE A 157 -1.13 -11.70 -6.06
C ILE A 157 -2.25 -12.61 -5.55
N GLU A 158 -2.56 -13.67 -6.30
CA GLU A 158 -3.49 -14.68 -5.84
C GLU A 158 -2.92 -15.42 -4.60
N ALA A 159 -3.80 -15.95 -3.75
CA ALA A 159 -3.40 -16.64 -2.53
C ALA A 159 -2.53 -17.86 -2.80
N SER A 160 -2.81 -18.61 -3.86
CA SER A 160 -1.97 -19.74 -4.30
C SER A 160 -0.53 -19.30 -4.58
N GLU A 161 -0.38 -18.14 -5.22
CA GLU A 161 0.92 -17.56 -5.53
C GLU A 161 1.63 -17.05 -4.27
N ALA A 162 0.90 -16.37 -3.37
CA ALA A 162 1.43 -15.95 -2.08
C ALA A 162 1.95 -17.16 -1.27
N LEU A 163 1.20 -18.26 -1.24
CA LEU A 163 1.58 -19.49 -0.54
C LEU A 163 2.82 -20.16 -1.15
N ARG A 164 2.92 -20.18 -2.49
CA ARG A 164 4.08 -20.72 -3.21
C ARG A 164 5.32 -19.86 -2.94
N PHE A 165 5.22 -18.56 -3.17
CA PHE A 165 6.33 -17.62 -3.03
C PHE A 165 6.89 -17.57 -1.61
N THR A 166 6.02 -17.50 -0.59
CA THR A 166 6.47 -17.44 0.81
C THR A 166 7.16 -18.74 1.26
N ARG A 167 6.77 -19.89 0.71
CA ARG A 167 7.48 -21.16 0.93
C ARG A 167 8.85 -21.18 0.25
N GLU A 168 8.93 -20.73 -1.00
CA GLU A 168 10.21 -20.60 -1.72
C GLU A 168 11.17 -19.70 -0.93
N LEU A 169 10.70 -18.53 -0.51
CA LEU A 169 11.50 -17.56 0.22
C LEU A 169 11.96 -18.08 1.59
N PHE A 170 11.16 -18.93 2.23
CA PHE A 170 11.57 -19.59 3.47
C PHE A 170 12.74 -20.57 3.25
N LEU A 171 12.76 -21.26 2.11
CA LEU A 171 13.81 -22.23 1.76
C LEU A 171 15.04 -21.59 1.14
N THR A 172 14.95 -20.33 0.70
CA THR A 172 16.08 -19.59 0.12
C THR A 172 17.15 -19.30 1.19
N PRO A 173 18.42 -19.68 0.96
CA PRO A 173 19.51 -19.35 1.87
C PRO A 173 19.66 -17.84 2.09
N GLN A 174 20.03 -17.43 3.31
CA GLN A 174 20.20 -16.01 3.65
C GLN A 174 21.13 -15.26 2.68
N ALA A 175 22.23 -15.90 2.26
CA ALA A 175 23.19 -15.31 1.32
C ALA A 175 22.60 -15.03 -0.08
N GLU A 176 21.54 -15.73 -0.48
CA GLU A 176 20.81 -15.45 -1.71
C GLU A 176 19.76 -14.36 -1.50
N LEU A 177 19.08 -14.35 -0.34
CA LEU A 177 18.16 -13.28 0.03
C LEU A 177 18.86 -11.92 0.07
N ASP A 178 20.09 -11.87 0.59
CA ASP A 178 20.90 -10.65 0.66
C ASP A 178 21.28 -10.09 -0.73
N LYS A 179 21.23 -10.92 -1.78
CA LYS A 179 21.48 -10.51 -3.18
C LYS A 179 20.21 -10.04 -3.89
N THR A 180 19.04 -10.16 -3.27
CA THR A 180 17.76 -9.80 -3.89
C THR A 180 17.64 -8.28 -4.03
N PRO A 181 17.54 -7.75 -5.26
CA PRO A 181 17.44 -6.30 -5.45
C PRO A 181 16.21 -5.72 -4.75
N GLY A 182 16.41 -4.59 -4.06
CA GLY A 182 15.37 -3.93 -3.28
C GLY A 182 15.20 -4.46 -1.84
N LEU A 183 15.86 -5.56 -1.48
CA LEU A 183 15.86 -6.09 -0.12
C LEU A 183 17.09 -5.59 0.64
N SER A 184 16.90 -4.75 1.66
CA SER A 184 18.03 -4.34 2.52
C SER A 184 18.49 -5.48 3.44
N SER A 185 19.73 -5.44 3.91
CA SER A 185 20.31 -6.47 4.82
C SER A 185 19.47 -6.66 6.09
N ARG A 186 18.83 -5.59 6.58
CA ARG A 186 17.91 -5.67 7.73
C ARG A 186 16.62 -6.41 7.38
N ARG A 187 16.11 -6.22 6.17
CA ARG A 187 14.87 -6.85 5.69
C ARG A 187 15.09 -8.29 5.29
N SER A 188 16.21 -8.62 4.66
CA SER A 188 16.56 -10.01 4.35
C SER A 188 16.63 -10.86 5.62
N ALA A 189 17.22 -10.35 6.70
CA ALA A 189 17.31 -11.06 7.99
C ALA A 189 15.94 -11.36 8.65
N THR A 190 14.89 -10.61 8.28
CA THR A 190 13.53 -10.77 8.81
C THR A 190 12.55 -11.30 7.76
N ALA A 191 13.02 -11.65 6.57
CA ALA A 191 12.17 -12.03 5.45
C ALA A 191 11.51 -13.40 5.67
N ALA A 192 12.27 -14.40 6.12
CA ALA A 192 11.75 -15.74 6.41
C ALA A 192 10.62 -15.75 7.47
N PRO A 193 10.77 -15.13 8.66
CA PRO A 193 9.66 -15.07 9.62
C PRO A 193 8.47 -14.24 9.11
N ALA A 194 8.72 -13.14 8.39
CA ALA A 194 7.63 -12.35 7.78
C ALA A 194 6.85 -13.14 6.72
N ALA A 195 7.54 -13.97 5.92
CA ALA A 195 6.94 -14.86 4.94
C ALA A 195 6.16 -16.00 5.61
N ALA A 196 6.66 -16.55 6.72
CA ALA A 196 5.94 -17.54 7.51
C ALA A 196 4.61 -16.98 8.02
N VAL A 197 4.61 -15.79 8.62
CA VAL A 197 3.37 -15.12 9.10
C VAL A 197 2.39 -14.91 7.96
N LEU A 198 2.85 -14.41 6.80
CA LEU A 198 1.97 -14.24 5.63
C LEU A 198 1.41 -15.58 5.14
N ASN A 199 2.24 -16.61 5.04
CA ASN A 199 1.81 -17.95 4.59
C ASN A 199 0.72 -18.51 5.48
N ARG A 200 0.96 -18.50 6.80
CA ARG A 200 0.02 -19.05 7.77
C ARG A 200 -1.26 -18.22 7.86
N LEU A 201 -1.16 -16.89 7.78
CA LEU A 201 -2.34 -16.02 7.73
C LEU A 201 -3.21 -16.28 6.50
N VAL A 202 -2.62 -16.44 5.32
CA VAL A 202 -3.37 -16.78 4.09
C VAL A 202 -4.05 -18.15 4.24
N ARG A 203 -3.40 -19.13 4.89
CA ARG A 203 -3.99 -20.44 5.18
C ARG A 203 -5.15 -20.37 6.17
N GLU A 204 -4.97 -19.66 7.28
CA GLU A 204 -5.97 -19.57 8.35
C GLU A 204 -7.23 -18.84 7.87
N THR A 205 -7.04 -17.76 7.11
CA THR A 205 -8.14 -16.92 6.63
C THR A 205 -8.83 -17.48 5.39
N GLY A 206 -8.13 -18.25 4.56
CA GLY A 206 -8.66 -18.73 3.28
C GLY A 206 -8.93 -17.62 2.26
N VAL A 207 -8.30 -16.45 2.40
CA VAL A 207 -8.44 -15.33 1.45
C VAL A 207 -8.10 -15.77 0.02
N ARG A 208 -8.72 -15.13 -0.97
CA ARG A 208 -8.48 -15.42 -2.39
C ARG A 208 -7.20 -14.76 -2.91
N ARG A 209 -6.88 -13.57 -2.41
CA ARG A 209 -5.75 -12.78 -2.89
C ARG A 209 -5.16 -11.88 -1.80
N VAL A 210 -3.92 -11.48 -2.02
CA VAL A 210 -3.17 -10.55 -1.17
C VAL A 210 -2.87 -9.29 -1.99
N VAL A 211 -3.22 -8.13 -1.46
CA VAL A 211 -2.91 -6.81 -2.01
C VAL A 211 -1.94 -6.12 -1.08
N PHE A 212 -0.78 -5.70 -1.57
CA PHE A 212 0.21 -4.99 -0.76
C PHE A 212 -0.07 -3.49 -0.73
N SER A 213 -0.05 -2.91 0.47
CA SER A 213 -0.30 -1.49 0.67
C SER A 213 0.98 -0.74 1.04
N ALA A 214 1.26 0.35 0.32
CA ALA A 214 2.25 1.33 0.75
C ALA A 214 1.74 2.18 1.92
N TYR A 215 0.41 2.35 2.01
CA TYR A 215 -0.28 3.12 3.04
C TYR A 215 -0.49 2.24 4.28
N GLY A 216 -0.36 2.84 5.46
CA GLY A 216 -0.58 2.19 6.75
C GLY A 216 -0.78 3.23 7.84
N LEU A 217 -0.18 2.98 9.02
CA LEU A 217 -0.34 3.79 10.23
C LEU A 217 -0.27 5.30 9.99
N ARG A 218 0.77 5.77 9.30
CA ARG A 218 1.03 7.22 9.15
C ARG A 218 -0.03 7.88 8.28
N GLU A 219 -0.38 7.23 7.17
CA GLU A 219 -1.37 7.73 6.24
C GLU A 219 -2.76 7.71 6.89
N GLY A 220 -3.10 6.67 7.65
CA GLY A 220 -4.37 6.62 8.38
C GLY A 220 -4.46 7.61 9.53
N LEU A 221 -3.36 7.88 10.24
CA LEU A 221 -3.32 8.92 11.26
C LEU A 221 -3.62 10.29 10.65
N LEU A 222 -3.00 10.62 9.51
CA LEU A 222 -3.30 11.85 8.79
C LEU A 222 -4.73 11.87 8.25
N PHE A 223 -5.21 10.75 7.72
CA PHE A 223 -6.57 10.61 7.20
C PHE A 223 -7.62 10.95 8.27
N THR A 224 -7.43 10.53 9.52
CA THR A 224 -8.35 10.89 10.62
C THR A 224 -8.39 12.37 10.97
N ARG A 225 -7.42 13.17 10.50
CA ARG A 225 -7.38 14.62 10.72
C ARG A 225 -8.00 15.40 9.57
N LEU A 226 -8.29 14.75 8.45
CA LEU A 226 -8.97 15.40 7.34
C LEU A 226 -10.43 15.67 7.72
N PRO A 227 -11.00 16.81 7.32
CA PRO A 227 -12.44 17.03 7.30
C PRO A 227 -13.19 15.92 6.55
N GLU A 228 -14.44 15.65 6.94
CA GLU A 228 -15.24 14.56 6.36
C GLU A 228 -15.46 14.71 4.86
N ASP A 229 -15.61 15.94 4.36
CA ASP A 229 -15.73 16.24 2.94
C ASP A 229 -14.46 15.87 2.17
N LEU A 230 -13.27 16.12 2.73
CA LEU A 230 -12.00 15.68 2.13
C LEU A 230 -11.81 14.17 2.21
N GLN A 231 -12.23 13.53 3.30
CA GLN A 231 -12.19 12.06 3.41
C GLN A 231 -13.09 11.37 2.37
N ALA A 232 -14.20 12.00 2.00
CA ALA A 232 -15.15 11.49 1.02
C ALA A 232 -14.71 11.67 -0.45
N GLN A 233 -13.68 12.47 -0.71
CA GLN A 233 -13.18 12.68 -2.06
C GLN A 233 -12.56 11.40 -2.65
N ASP A 234 -12.64 11.28 -3.97
CA ASP A 234 -11.99 10.19 -4.67
C ASP A 234 -10.47 10.45 -4.80
N PRO A 235 -9.60 9.67 -4.13
CA PRO A 235 -8.19 10.00 -4.03
C PRO A 235 -7.45 9.91 -5.37
N LEU A 236 -7.97 9.16 -6.36
CA LEU A 236 -7.38 9.16 -7.70
C LEU A 236 -7.71 10.44 -8.44
N VAL A 237 -9.00 10.84 -8.41
CA VAL A 237 -9.47 12.04 -9.11
C VAL A 237 -8.77 13.26 -8.53
N THR A 238 -8.75 13.42 -7.20
CA THR A 238 -8.05 14.53 -6.52
C THR A 238 -6.56 14.57 -6.88
N ALA A 239 -5.88 13.41 -6.94
CA ALA A 239 -4.47 13.36 -7.33
C ALA A 239 -4.25 13.73 -8.81
N CYS A 240 -5.17 13.34 -9.69
CA CYS A 240 -5.15 13.72 -11.10
C CYS A 240 -5.45 15.22 -11.30
N GLU A 241 -6.37 15.79 -10.54
CA GLU A 241 -6.69 17.22 -10.53
C GLU A 241 -5.51 18.06 -10.05
N GLU A 242 -4.89 17.73 -8.90
CA GLU A 242 -3.70 18.43 -8.39
C GLU A 242 -2.59 18.42 -9.45
N LYS A 243 -2.37 17.27 -10.07
CA LYS A 243 -1.35 17.12 -11.10
C LYS A 243 -1.66 17.90 -12.37
N SER A 244 -2.91 17.87 -12.82
CA SER A 244 -3.38 18.64 -13.97
C SER A 244 -3.20 20.14 -13.72
N GLY A 245 -3.60 20.65 -12.54
CA GLY A 245 -3.43 22.05 -12.17
C GLY A 245 -1.96 22.51 -12.11
N ARG A 246 -1.04 21.61 -11.75
CA ARG A 246 0.40 21.91 -11.69
C ARG A 246 1.10 21.86 -13.05
N LEU A 247 0.72 20.94 -13.93
CA LEU A 247 1.47 20.61 -15.14
C LEU A 247 0.74 20.98 -16.44
N GLY A 248 -0.59 20.97 -16.43
CA GLY A 248 -1.44 21.24 -17.60
C GLY A 248 -1.46 22.71 -18.01
N ARG A 249 -2.03 22.99 -19.19
CA ARG A 249 -2.22 24.37 -19.69
C ARG A 249 -3.53 24.98 -19.22
N PHE A 250 -4.59 24.17 -19.21
CA PHE A 250 -5.97 24.63 -19.08
C PHE A 250 -6.67 23.85 -17.95
N PRO A 251 -7.13 24.53 -16.90
CA PRO A 251 -7.83 23.88 -15.79
C PRO A 251 -9.11 23.14 -16.21
N ASP A 252 -9.90 23.73 -17.12
CA ASP A 252 -11.26 23.25 -17.44
C ASP A 252 -11.30 22.20 -18.57
N HIS A 253 -10.18 21.94 -19.25
CA HIS A 253 -10.15 21.09 -20.45
C HIS A 253 -10.55 19.63 -20.17
N ALA A 254 -10.33 19.15 -18.94
CA ALA A 254 -10.63 17.78 -18.58
C ALA A 254 -12.13 17.47 -18.60
N GLU A 255 -12.97 18.41 -18.15
CA GLU A 255 -14.43 18.26 -18.16
C GLU A 255 -14.96 18.24 -19.60
N GLU A 256 -14.45 19.13 -20.44
CA GLU A 256 -14.80 19.18 -21.86
C GLU A 256 -14.44 17.86 -22.58
N ILE A 257 -13.22 17.34 -22.41
CA ILE A 257 -12.83 16.05 -22.99
C ILE A 257 -13.68 14.92 -22.43
N THR A 258 -13.92 14.89 -21.12
CA THR A 258 -14.71 13.84 -20.48
C THR A 258 -16.14 13.84 -21.03
N SER A 259 -16.76 15.01 -21.16
CA SER A 259 -18.09 15.18 -21.73
C SER A 259 -18.11 14.76 -23.20
N TRP A 260 -17.19 15.29 -24.00
CA TRP A 260 -17.10 15.01 -25.43
C TRP A 260 -16.86 13.52 -25.74
N THR A 261 -15.98 12.87 -24.98
CA THR A 261 -15.68 11.43 -25.18
C THR A 261 -16.76 10.51 -24.63
N SER A 262 -17.65 10.97 -23.75
CA SER A 262 -18.66 10.10 -23.12
C SER A 262 -19.57 9.39 -24.13
N ALA A 263 -19.91 10.06 -25.23
CA ALA A 263 -20.73 9.50 -26.31
C ALA A 263 -20.06 8.32 -27.03
N LEU A 264 -18.73 8.18 -26.96
CA LEU A 264 -18.02 7.04 -27.53
C LEU A 264 -18.08 5.79 -26.64
N PHE A 265 -18.60 5.92 -25.40
CA PHE A 265 -18.55 4.90 -24.37
C PHE A 265 -19.90 4.71 -23.66
N GLU A 266 -21.00 4.68 -24.40
CA GLU A 266 -22.38 4.68 -23.88
C GLU A 266 -22.69 3.58 -22.83
N ASN A 267 -22.00 2.43 -22.88
CA ASN A 267 -22.21 1.29 -21.98
C ASN A 267 -21.03 1.02 -21.03
N GLU A 268 -20.19 2.01 -20.74
CA GLU A 268 -19.04 1.81 -19.87
C GLU A 268 -19.42 1.68 -18.39
N SER A 269 -18.61 0.93 -17.65
CA SER A 269 -18.77 0.82 -16.20
C SER A 269 -18.38 2.11 -15.47
N VAL A 270 -18.91 2.33 -14.26
CA VAL A 270 -18.51 3.47 -13.39
C VAL A 270 -17.00 3.53 -13.18
N SER A 271 -16.32 2.38 -13.04
CA SER A 271 -14.86 2.37 -12.89
C SER A 271 -14.13 2.76 -14.19
N SER A 272 -14.68 2.39 -15.36
CA SER A 272 -14.13 2.81 -16.65
C SER A 272 -14.32 4.31 -16.87
N ALA A 273 -15.52 4.82 -16.62
CA ALA A 273 -15.84 6.24 -16.71
C ALA A 273 -14.92 7.09 -15.81
N ARG A 274 -14.70 6.64 -14.57
CA ARG A 274 -13.74 7.26 -13.65
C ARG A 274 -12.32 7.29 -14.20
N LEU A 275 -11.83 6.19 -14.77
CA LEU A 275 -10.49 6.14 -15.38
C LEU A 275 -10.41 7.05 -16.61
N ARG A 276 -11.47 7.11 -17.43
CA ARG A 276 -11.53 8.01 -18.60
C ARG A 276 -11.49 9.48 -18.19
N HIS A 277 -12.20 9.84 -17.11
CA HIS A 277 -12.13 11.18 -16.53
C HIS A 277 -10.71 11.49 -16.03
N CYS A 278 -10.07 10.58 -15.30
CA CYS A 278 -8.68 10.74 -14.85
C CYS A 278 -7.70 10.84 -16.02
N ALA A 279 -7.90 10.08 -17.11
CA ALA A 279 -7.11 10.21 -18.32
C ALA A 279 -7.30 11.57 -19.00
N SER A 280 -8.51 12.11 -18.95
CA SER A 280 -8.82 13.46 -19.45
C SER A 280 -8.11 14.54 -18.63
N LEU A 281 -8.10 14.43 -17.30
CA LEU A 281 -7.33 15.30 -16.40
C LEU A 281 -5.83 15.27 -16.71
N LEU A 282 -5.29 14.09 -16.97
CA LEU A 282 -3.87 13.88 -17.24
C LEU A 282 -3.47 14.11 -18.71
N SER A 283 -4.44 14.35 -19.60
CA SER A 283 -4.20 14.36 -21.06
C SER A 283 -3.24 15.45 -21.54
N ASP A 284 -3.06 16.51 -20.74
CA ASP A 284 -2.27 17.68 -21.11
C ASP A 284 -0.99 17.88 -20.29
N ILE A 285 -0.64 16.96 -19.39
CA ILE A 285 0.51 17.14 -18.48
C ILE A 285 1.86 17.18 -19.21
N GLY A 286 1.92 16.70 -20.45
CA GLY A 286 3.13 16.59 -21.26
C GLY A 286 3.45 17.77 -22.15
N TRP A 287 2.62 18.82 -22.17
CA TRP A 287 2.69 19.84 -23.21
C TRP A 287 4.03 20.59 -23.29
N ARG A 288 4.73 20.76 -22.15
CA ARG A 288 6.06 21.41 -22.05
C ARG A 288 7.21 20.49 -22.44
N VAL A 289 6.98 19.18 -22.53
CA VAL A 289 8.01 18.21 -22.91
C VAL A 289 8.27 18.33 -24.41
N HIS A 290 9.52 18.08 -24.83
CA HIS A 290 9.88 18.04 -26.25
C HIS A 290 8.95 17.09 -27.02
N PRO A 291 8.37 17.48 -28.17
CA PRO A 291 7.39 16.67 -28.93
C PRO A 291 7.75 15.19 -29.06
N ASP A 292 9.00 14.89 -29.42
CA ASP A 292 9.50 13.53 -29.65
C ASP A 292 9.58 12.66 -28.38
N HIS A 293 9.51 13.27 -27.20
CA HIS A 293 9.64 12.58 -25.91
C HIS A 293 8.36 12.66 -25.06
N ARG A 294 7.32 13.39 -25.52
CA ARG A 294 6.10 13.63 -24.72
C ARG A 294 5.44 12.34 -24.28
N ALA A 295 5.24 11.43 -25.22
CA ALA A 295 4.54 10.17 -24.97
C ALA A 295 5.27 9.33 -23.92
N ASP A 296 6.57 9.05 -24.13
CA ASP A 296 7.37 8.23 -23.23
C ASP A 296 7.52 8.87 -21.84
N GLN A 297 7.77 10.18 -21.77
CA GLN A 297 7.87 10.86 -20.49
C GLN A 297 6.53 10.86 -19.74
N CYS A 298 5.40 11.11 -20.43
CA CYS A 298 4.09 11.07 -19.79
C CYS A 298 3.71 9.67 -19.31
N LEU A 299 4.02 8.63 -20.09
CA LEU A 299 3.82 7.24 -19.67
C LEU A 299 4.54 6.97 -18.36
N MET A 300 5.83 7.29 -18.29
CA MET A 300 6.63 7.09 -17.07
C MET A 300 6.14 7.95 -15.91
N GLU A 301 5.79 9.21 -16.19
CA GLU A 301 5.27 10.17 -15.23
C GLU A 301 3.97 9.68 -14.58
N VAL A 302 3.03 9.11 -15.35
CA VAL A 302 1.79 8.52 -14.81
C VAL A 302 2.06 7.20 -14.09
N LEU A 303 2.87 6.30 -14.68
CA LEU A 303 3.19 5.00 -14.07
C LEU A 303 3.87 5.16 -12.71
N HIS A 304 4.77 6.12 -12.56
CA HIS A 304 5.55 6.32 -11.33
C HIS A 304 4.92 7.29 -10.34
N SER A 305 3.80 7.93 -10.71
CA SER A 305 3.09 8.85 -9.80
C SER A 305 2.58 8.16 -8.54
N PRO A 306 2.59 8.83 -7.38
CA PRO A 306 2.02 8.31 -6.15
C PRO A 306 0.47 8.35 -6.15
N LEU A 307 -0.17 7.77 -7.18
CA LEU A 307 -1.63 7.69 -7.29
C LEU A 307 -2.20 6.62 -6.34
N ALA A 308 -3.14 7.04 -5.49
CA ALA A 308 -4.00 6.17 -4.70
C ALA A 308 -5.30 5.83 -5.45
N GLY A 309 -6.06 4.87 -4.94
CA GLY A 309 -7.37 4.50 -5.46
C GLY A 309 -7.34 3.86 -6.85
N VAL A 310 -6.20 3.29 -7.27
CA VAL A 310 -6.04 2.70 -8.60
C VAL A 310 -5.17 1.44 -8.56
N SER A 311 -5.70 0.37 -9.16
CA SER A 311 -4.94 -0.87 -9.33
C SER A 311 -3.81 -0.71 -10.34
N HIS A 312 -2.85 -1.63 -10.35
CA HIS A 312 -1.82 -1.69 -11.39
C HIS A 312 -2.40 -1.72 -12.82
N ARG A 313 -3.52 -2.42 -13.03
CA ARG A 313 -4.21 -2.42 -14.33
C ARG A 313 -4.77 -1.03 -14.65
N GLY A 314 -5.45 -0.38 -13.71
CA GLY A 314 -5.98 0.96 -13.92
C GLY A 314 -4.87 1.99 -14.21
N ARG A 315 -3.76 1.90 -13.46
CA ARG A 315 -2.57 2.72 -13.66
C ARG A 315 -1.97 2.53 -15.06
N ALA A 316 -1.84 1.28 -15.53
CA ALA A 316 -1.38 1.00 -16.87
C ALA A 316 -2.32 1.59 -17.93
N LEU A 317 -3.63 1.44 -17.76
CA LEU A 317 -4.63 2.00 -18.68
C LEU A 317 -4.53 3.54 -18.74
N LEU A 318 -4.41 4.22 -17.60
CA LEU A 318 -4.22 5.68 -17.56
C LEU A 318 -2.95 6.10 -18.29
N ALA A 319 -1.83 5.45 -17.98
CA ALA A 319 -0.55 5.78 -18.57
C ALA A 319 -0.53 5.55 -20.09
N LEU A 320 -1.12 4.44 -20.55
CA LEU A 320 -1.26 4.14 -21.97
C LEU A 320 -2.22 5.12 -22.68
N ALA A 321 -3.33 5.51 -22.05
CA ALA A 321 -4.24 6.49 -22.63
C ALA A 321 -3.53 7.84 -22.88
N VAL A 322 -2.74 8.32 -21.92
CA VAL A 322 -1.94 9.55 -22.07
C VAL A 322 -0.81 9.36 -23.07
N TYR A 323 -0.19 8.18 -23.12
CA TYR A 323 0.82 7.84 -24.13
C TYR A 323 0.25 7.94 -25.55
N PHE A 324 -0.86 7.24 -25.82
CA PHE A 324 -1.47 7.19 -27.15
C PHE A 324 -2.08 8.52 -27.58
N ARG A 325 -2.41 9.39 -26.61
CA ARG A 325 -2.79 10.78 -26.89
C ARG A 325 -1.67 11.57 -27.57
N TYR A 326 -0.39 11.27 -27.29
CA TYR A 326 0.75 11.97 -27.88
C TYR A 326 1.43 11.18 -29.02
N ARG A 327 1.13 9.89 -29.18
CA ARG A 327 1.76 9.03 -30.18
C ARG A 327 0.79 7.96 -30.69
N ALA A 328 0.57 7.90 -32.00
CA ALA A 328 -0.37 6.94 -32.59
C ALA A 328 0.16 5.50 -32.59
N GLU A 329 1.46 5.30 -32.84
CA GLU A 329 2.08 3.97 -32.91
C GLU A 329 2.88 3.65 -31.63
N PRO A 330 2.68 2.48 -31.01
CA PRO A 330 3.42 2.10 -29.81
C PRO A 330 4.91 1.90 -30.11
N ALA A 331 5.77 2.25 -29.15
CA ALA A 331 7.16 1.83 -29.19
C ALA A 331 7.27 0.30 -29.12
N GLU A 332 8.34 -0.26 -29.70
CA GLU A 332 8.61 -1.68 -29.69
C GLU A 332 8.69 -2.22 -28.25
N GLY A 333 7.93 -3.29 -27.95
CA GLY A 333 7.88 -3.91 -26.61
C GLY A 333 6.97 -3.23 -25.58
N LEU A 334 6.19 -2.21 -25.95
CA LEU A 334 5.22 -1.55 -25.07
C LEU A 334 3.90 -2.32 -24.89
N VAL A 335 3.52 -3.13 -25.89
CA VAL A 335 2.28 -3.93 -25.93
C VAL A 335 2.63 -5.41 -26.07
#